data_AF-A0A832TZU8-F1
#
_entry.id   AF-A0A832TZU8-F1
#
_cell.length_a   1.000
_cell.length_b   1.000
_cell.length_c   1.000
_cell.angle_alpha   90.00
_cell.angle_beta   90.00
_cell.angle_gamma   90.00
#
_symmetry.space_group_name_H-M   'P 1'
#
loop_
_entity.id
_entity.type
_entity.pdbx_description
1 polymer ?
#
loop_
_entity_poly.entity_id
_entity_poly.type
_entity_poly.pdbx_seq_one_letter_code
_entity_poly.pdbx_strand_id
1 'polypeptide(L)'
;MLFLVGISLFGLVIIFVYALVLPHSWYDKASILGVSIFIAIATFLSGLFLGFIFGIPRTTETQSLEPGKTPEKPTEIPMYLENKNRLYTENSNLERISDWLTTGIVTIALVSLKQVPEALQQFSGYVGPALNATTAGGAASTSGGIYGTFILICYSIDGFLIGYLGTRRRAAVDFGKGIFEEEEIIESIKTLLNPAASKEEKEIVKRDIRRFLRISPVSPKQQENNSDSESPDSPSTKQKDET
;
A
#
# COMPACT_ATOMS: atom_id res chain seq x y z
N MET A 1 -14.21 -8.47 2.34
CA MET A 1 -14.02 -7.31 3.24
C MET A 1 -14.98 -7.38 4.42
N LEU A 2 -16.29 -7.22 4.22
CA LEU A 2 -17.26 -7.23 5.32
C LEU A 2 -17.23 -8.54 6.14
N PHE A 3 -17.06 -9.69 5.47
CA PHE A 3 -16.88 -10.99 6.13
C PHE A 3 -15.63 -11.06 7.03
N LEU A 4 -14.48 -10.56 6.57
CA LEU A 4 -13.22 -10.57 7.35
C LEU A 4 -13.31 -9.65 8.56
N VAL A 5 -13.83 -8.44 8.38
CA VAL A 5 -14.11 -7.52 9.50
C VAL A 5 -15.08 -8.16 10.51
N GLY A 6 -16.06 -8.92 10.03
CA GLY A 6 -16.96 -9.70 10.89
C GLY A 6 -16.22 -10.74 11.73
N ILE A 7 -15.21 -11.43 11.18
CA ILE A 7 -14.36 -12.36 11.92
C ILE A 7 -13.55 -11.64 12.99
N SER A 8 -12.94 -10.48 12.69
CA SER A 8 -12.17 -9.72 13.68
C SER A 8 -13.05 -9.22 14.84
N LEU A 9 -14.29 -8.80 14.55
CA LEU A 9 -15.26 -8.40 15.55
C LEU A 9 -15.73 -9.58 16.41
N PHE A 10 -15.97 -10.74 15.80
CA PHE A 10 -16.29 -11.97 16.53
C PHE A 10 -15.14 -12.40 17.44
N GLY A 11 -13.90 -12.25 16.98
CA GLY A 11 -12.70 -12.46 17.80
C GLY A 11 -12.65 -11.58 19.06
N LEU A 12 -13.06 -10.30 18.96
CA LEU A 12 -13.15 -9.41 20.13
C LEU A 12 -14.20 -9.89 21.14
N VAL A 13 -15.32 -10.46 20.66
CA VAL A 13 -16.33 -11.06 21.54
C VAL A 13 -15.76 -12.27 22.27
N ILE A 14 -15.01 -13.13 21.58
CA ILE A 14 -14.33 -14.28 22.21
C ILE A 14 -13.34 -13.78 23.28
N ILE A 15 -12.59 -12.71 23.00
CA ILE A 15 -11.66 -12.12 23.98
C ILE A 15 -12.41 -11.64 25.23
N PHE A 16 -13.54 -10.97 25.02
CA PHE A 16 -14.38 -10.48 26.11
C PHE A 16 -14.94 -11.62 26.96
N VAL A 17 -15.49 -12.66 26.32
CA VAL A 17 -16.02 -13.85 27.01
C VAL A 17 -14.92 -14.57 27.79
N TYR A 18 -13.73 -14.74 27.22
CA TYR A 18 -12.62 -15.42 27.89
C TYR A 18 -12.24 -14.74 29.22
N ALA A 19 -12.13 -13.41 29.25
CA ALA A 19 -11.82 -12.69 30.48
C ALA A 19 -12.94 -12.76 31.53
N LEU A 20 -14.21 -12.87 31.09
CA LEU A 20 -15.34 -13.01 32.00
C LEU A 20 -15.43 -14.40 32.65
N VAL A 21 -15.07 -15.46 31.92
CA VAL A 21 -15.17 -16.86 32.39
C VAL A 21 -14.15 -17.18 33.50
N LEU A 22 -13.00 -16.51 33.53
CA LEU A 22 -11.96 -16.80 34.53
C LEU A 22 -12.40 -16.39 35.95
N PRO A 23 -12.28 -17.26 36.97
CA PRO A 23 -12.67 -16.94 38.35
C PRO A 23 -11.58 -16.07 39.04
N HIS A 24 -11.49 -14.81 38.64
CA HIS A 24 -10.48 -13.86 39.11
C HIS A 24 -11.11 -12.53 39.55
N SER A 25 -10.36 -11.73 40.32
CA SER A 25 -10.77 -10.38 40.72
C SER A 25 -10.97 -9.47 39.50
N TRP A 26 -11.78 -8.43 39.63
CA TRP A 26 -12.12 -7.54 38.53
C TRP A 26 -10.90 -6.81 37.92
N TYR A 27 -9.88 -6.51 38.74
CA TYR A 27 -8.61 -5.92 38.28
C TYR A 27 -7.86 -6.84 37.32
N ASP A 28 -7.77 -8.13 37.64
CA ASP A 28 -7.08 -9.11 36.80
C ASP A 28 -7.85 -9.39 35.50
N LYS A 29 -9.19 -9.38 35.55
CA LYS A 29 -10.03 -9.44 34.35
C LYS A 29 -9.76 -8.26 33.42
N ALA A 30 -9.69 -7.04 33.96
CA ALA A 30 -9.38 -5.85 33.18
C ALA A 30 -7.98 -5.91 32.56
N SER A 31 -6.99 -6.43 33.31
CA SER A 31 -5.62 -6.61 32.82
C SER A 31 -5.56 -7.63 31.67
N ILE A 32 -6.22 -8.79 31.82
CA ILE A 32 -6.29 -9.83 30.78
C ILE A 32 -6.95 -9.31 29.50
N LEU A 33 -8.04 -8.54 29.62
CA LEU A 33 -8.67 -7.86 28.49
C LEU A 33 -7.71 -6.88 27.82
N GLY A 34 -7.05 -6.03 28.60
CA GLY A 34 -6.11 -5.03 28.10
C GLY A 34 -4.98 -5.68 27.30
N VAL A 35 -4.31 -6.68 27.89
CA VAL A 35 -3.22 -7.42 27.24
C VAL A 35 -3.71 -8.13 25.97
N SER A 36 -4.87 -8.79 26.02
CA SER A 36 -5.42 -9.52 24.87
C SER A 36 -5.74 -8.57 23.69
N ILE A 37 -6.37 -7.43 23.98
CA ILE A 37 -6.69 -6.41 22.97
C ILE A 37 -5.40 -5.81 22.40
N PHE A 38 -4.39 -5.56 23.24
CA PHE A 38 -3.11 -5.01 22.78
C PHE A 38 -2.38 -5.96 21.84
N ILE A 39 -2.34 -7.26 22.17
CA ILE A 39 -1.79 -8.30 21.30
C ILE A 39 -2.58 -8.38 19.99
N ALA A 40 -3.91 -8.37 20.05
CA ALA A 40 -4.76 -8.41 18.87
C ALA A 40 -4.50 -7.22 17.93
N ILE A 41 -4.45 -5.99 18.45
CA ILE A 41 -4.18 -4.79 17.66
C ILE A 41 -2.76 -4.82 17.08
N ALA A 42 -1.75 -5.15 17.88
CA ALA A 42 -0.37 -5.17 17.42
C ALA A 42 -0.17 -6.17 16.28
N THR A 43 -0.66 -7.40 16.46
CA THR A 43 -0.53 -8.47 15.46
C THR A 43 -1.38 -8.21 14.22
N PHE A 44 -2.58 -7.63 14.39
CA PHE A 44 -3.42 -7.18 13.28
C PHE A 44 -2.74 -6.11 12.45
N LEU A 45 -2.14 -5.09 13.06
CA LEU A 45 -1.43 -4.02 12.36
C LEU A 45 -0.19 -4.54 11.65
N SER A 46 0.58 -5.43 12.28
CA SER A 46 1.72 -6.09 11.63
C SER A 46 1.29 -6.92 10.42
N GLY A 47 0.21 -7.70 10.55
CA GLY A 47 -0.38 -8.45 9.46
C GLY A 47 -0.87 -7.53 8.34
N LEU A 48 -1.63 -6.49 8.68
CA LEU A 48 -2.17 -5.49 7.74
C LEU A 48 -1.06 -4.82 6.94
N PHE A 49 0.04 -4.44 7.59
CA PHE A 49 1.18 -3.84 6.94
C PHE A 49 1.86 -4.81 5.95
N LEU A 50 2.08 -6.07 6.35
CA LEU A 50 2.60 -7.09 5.44
C LEU A 50 1.65 -7.31 4.26
N GLY A 51 0.35 -7.49 4.54
CA GLY A 51 -0.67 -7.65 3.52
C GLY A 51 -0.69 -6.48 2.54
N PHE A 52 -0.54 -5.25 3.05
CA PHE A 52 -0.40 -4.07 2.21
C PHE A 52 0.79 -4.17 1.25
N ILE A 53 1.99 -4.52 1.73
CA ILE A 53 3.20 -4.67 0.90
C ILE A 53 2.97 -5.73 -0.20
N PHE A 54 2.44 -6.90 0.17
CA PHE A 54 2.20 -8.01 -0.77
C PHE A 54 1.00 -7.78 -1.71
N GLY A 55 0.13 -6.84 -1.37
CA GLY A 55 -1.08 -6.54 -2.14
C GLY A 55 -0.85 -5.55 -3.29
N ILE A 56 0.31 -4.88 -3.35
CA ILE A 56 0.65 -3.96 -4.43
C ILE A 56 0.85 -4.76 -5.73
N PRO A 57 0.06 -4.50 -6.78
CA PRO A 57 0.27 -5.18 -8.06
C PRO A 57 1.60 -4.74 -8.67
N ARG A 58 2.39 -5.70 -9.13
CA ARG A 58 3.58 -5.44 -9.93
C ARG A 58 3.18 -5.29 -11.39
N THR A 59 3.57 -4.18 -12.01
CA THR A 59 3.55 -4.04 -13.47
C THR A 59 4.55 -5.05 -14.01
N THR A 60 4.05 -6.13 -14.62
CA THR A 60 4.95 -6.98 -15.41
C THR A 60 5.25 -6.16 -16.66
N GLU A 61 6.47 -5.64 -16.76
CA GLU A 61 6.97 -5.05 -17.99
C GLU A 61 6.61 -6.03 -19.12
N THR A 62 5.68 -5.62 -19.98
CA THR A 62 5.24 -6.43 -21.11
C THR A 62 6.46 -6.52 -22.01
N GLN A 63 7.18 -7.65 -21.93
CA GLN A 63 8.26 -8.07 -22.81
C GLN A 63 8.81 -6.93 -23.66
N SER A 64 9.71 -6.14 -23.09
CA SER A 64 10.64 -5.37 -23.89
C SER A 64 11.27 -6.35 -24.88
N LEU A 65 10.93 -6.10 -26.14
CA LEU A 65 11.18 -6.87 -27.34
C LEU A 65 12.50 -7.66 -27.29
N GLU A 66 12.45 -8.91 -27.75
CA GLU A 66 13.63 -9.74 -28.02
C GLU A 66 14.75 -8.89 -28.64
N PRO A 67 15.96 -8.84 -28.04
CA PRO A 67 17.10 -8.17 -28.66
C PRO A 67 17.59 -9.01 -29.83
N GLY A 68 17.06 -8.76 -31.04
CA GLY A 68 17.57 -9.47 -32.22
C GLY A 68 16.74 -9.43 -33.51
N LYS A 69 15.56 -8.82 -33.56
CA LYS A 69 14.83 -8.65 -34.84
C LYS A 69 14.87 -7.19 -35.30
N THR A 70 15.73 -6.95 -36.29
CA THR A 70 15.80 -5.73 -37.09
C THR A 70 14.43 -5.42 -37.70
N PRO A 71 13.79 -4.27 -37.38
CA PRO A 71 12.62 -3.81 -38.11
C PRO A 71 13.09 -3.18 -39.42
N GLU A 72 12.69 -3.78 -40.53
CA GLU A 72 12.93 -3.28 -41.87
C GLU A 72 11.98 -2.09 -42.17
N LYS A 73 12.53 -0.88 -42.04
CA LYS A 73 12.10 0.42 -42.63
C LYS A 73 10.70 1.02 -42.33
N PRO A 74 10.58 2.36 -42.40
CA PRO A 74 9.71 3.14 -41.55
C PRO A 74 8.38 3.52 -42.23
N THR A 75 7.28 3.38 -41.50
CA THR A 75 6.07 4.17 -41.76
C THR A 75 6.06 5.29 -40.72
N GLU A 76 6.07 6.53 -41.19
CA GLU A 76 6.15 7.75 -40.39
C GLU A 76 4.97 7.83 -39.40
N ILE A 77 5.19 7.33 -38.18
CA ILE A 77 4.36 7.70 -37.04
C ILE A 77 4.92 9.03 -36.54
N PRO A 78 4.11 10.11 -36.50
CA PRO A 78 4.59 11.41 -36.06
C PRO A 78 5.17 11.34 -34.64
N MET A 79 6.32 11.99 -34.49
CA MET A 79 7.27 12.09 -33.37
C MET A 79 6.69 12.36 -31.97
N TYR A 80 5.37 12.58 -31.83
CA TYR A 80 4.70 12.79 -30.56
C TYR A 80 4.26 11.50 -29.84
N LEU A 81 4.19 10.35 -30.52
CA LEU A 81 3.89 9.05 -29.88
C LEU A 81 5.15 8.35 -29.36
N GLU A 82 6.30 8.57 -29.99
CA GLU A 82 7.58 7.94 -29.59
C GLU A 82 8.17 8.59 -28.32
N ASN A 83 7.81 9.85 -28.05
CA ASN A 83 8.22 10.55 -26.84
C ASN A 83 7.44 10.08 -25.57
N LYS A 84 6.33 9.33 -25.72
CA LYS A 84 5.55 8.82 -24.56
C LYS A 84 6.30 7.69 -23.82
N ASN A 85 7.07 6.87 -24.55
CA ASN A 85 8.00 5.88 -23.96
C ASN A 85 9.21 6.52 -23.25
N ARG A 86 9.45 7.81 -23.44
CA ARG A 86 10.53 8.55 -22.76
C ARG A 86 10.03 9.41 -21.60
N LEU A 87 8.79 9.91 -21.67
CA LEU A 87 8.18 10.74 -20.62
C LEU A 87 7.73 9.93 -19.39
N TYR A 88 7.47 8.63 -19.55
CA TYR A 88 7.42 7.65 -18.46
C TYR A 88 8.68 6.77 -18.49
N THR A 89 9.86 7.40 -18.46
CA THR A 89 11.04 6.69 -17.96
C THR A 89 10.89 6.61 -16.44
N GLU A 90 9.99 5.73 -15.98
CA GLU A 90 9.99 5.33 -14.58
C GLU A 90 11.41 4.84 -14.24
N ASN A 91 11.90 5.23 -13.07
CA ASN A 91 13.26 4.92 -12.68
C ASN A 91 13.38 3.41 -12.49
N SER A 92 13.77 2.68 -13.54
CA SER A 92 13.98 1.22 -13.55
C SER A 92 14.99 0.76 -12.49
N ASN A 93 15.79 1.69 -11.96
CA ASN A 93 16.66 1.44 -10.82
C ASN A 93 15.85 1.25 -9.53
N LEU A 94 14.82 2.06 -9.29
CA LEU A 94 13.93 1.94 -8.11
C LEU A 94 12.96 0.76 -8.22
N GLU A 95 12.54 0.41 -9.44
CA GLU A 95 11.75 -0.80 -9.66
C GLU A 95 12.60 -2.05 -9.39
N ARG A 96 13.80 -2.14 -9.97
CA ARG A 96 14.74 -3.24 -9.74
C ARG A 96 15.14 -3.35 -8.27
N ILE A 97 15.61 -2.23 -7.68
CA ILE A 97 15.22 -1.73 -6.35
C ILE A 97 14.26 -2.57 -5.47
N SER A 98 12.97 -2.31 -5.70
CA SER A 98 11.83 -2.90 -5.02
C SER A 98 11.70 -4.41 -5.25
N ASP A 99 12.06 -4.87 -6.45
CA ASP A 99 11.99 -6.28 -6.79
C ASP A 99 13.02 -7.12 -6.05
N TRP A 100 14.26 -6.65 -5.91
CA TRP A 100 15.24 -7.33 -5.07
C TRP A 100 14.90 -7.19 -3.59
N LEU A 101 14.36 -6.04 -3.15
CA LEU A 101 13.97 -5.83 -1.76
C LEU A 101 12.85 -6.81 -1.35
N THR A 102 11.81 -6.92 -2.15
CA THR A 102 10.69 -7.83 -1.86
C THR A 102 11.12 -9.29 -1.99
N THR A 103 11.91 -9.64 -3.01
CA THR A 103 12.43 -11.01 -3.16
C THR A 103 13.37 -11.37 -2.00
N GLY A 104 14.17 -10.40 -1.55
CA GLY A 104 15.03 -10.52 -0.38
C GLY A 104 14.21 -10.72 0.90
N ILE A 105 13.17 -9.92 1.13
CA ILE A 105 12.25 -10.07 2.27
C ILE A 105 11.59 -11.46 2.25
N VAL A 106 11.08 -11.92 1.10
CA VAL A 106 10.47 -13.25 0.97
C VAL A 106 11.49 -14.37 1.21
N THR A 107 12.70 -14.22 0.69
CA THR A 107 13.77 -15.21 0.85
C THR A 107 14.19 -15.34 2.31
N ILE A 108 14.39 -14.21 3.00
CA ILE A 108 14.72 -14.17 4.43
C ILE A 108 13.57 -14.78 5.24
N ALA A 109 12.31 -14.41 4.93
CA ALA A 109 11.14 -14.95 5.59
C ALA A 109 11.03 -16.48 5.44
N LEU A 110 11.34 -17.04 4.26
CA LEU A 110 11.33 -18.49 4.02
C LEU A 110 12.38 -19.22 4.86
N VAL A 111 13.58 -18.66 4.98
CA VAL A 111 14.65 -19.24 5.78
C VAL A 111 14.31 -19.17 7.28
N SER A 112 13.76 -18.06 7.74
CA SER A 112 13.32 -17.85 9.12
C SER A 112 12.09 -18.70 9.51
N LEU A 113 11.39 -19.30 8.55
CA LEU A 113 10.22 -20.15 8.80
C LEU A 113 10.54 -21.35 9.72
N LYS A 114 11.80 -21.84 9.69
CA LYS A 114 12.27 -22.92 10.57
C LYS A 114 12.27 -22.54 12.05
N GLN A 115 12.39 -21.26 12.37
CA GLN A 115 12.44 -20.74 13.74
C GLN A 115 11.04 -20.43 14.29
N VAL A 116 10.00 -20.46 13.46
CA VAL A 116 8.63 -20.10 13.86
C VAL A 116 8.09 -20.96 15.00
N PRO A 117 8.22 -22.31 15.00
CA PRO A 117 7.71 -23.11 16.11
C PRO A 117 8.36 -22.75 17.46
N GLU A 118 9.68 -22.50 17.46
CA GLU A 118 10.41 -22.11 18.65
C GLU A 118 10.01 -20.70 19.13
N ALA A 119 9.90 -19.75 18.21
CA ALA A 119 9.44 -18.39 18.52
C ALA A 119 8.02 -18.37 19.10
N LEU A 120 7.11 -19.21 18.58
CA LEU A 120 5.75 -19.35 19.11
C LEU A 120 5.75 -19.95 20.53
N GLN A 121 6.63 -20.93 20.80
CA GLN A 121 6.78 -21.49 22.15
C GLN A 121 7.32 -20.45 23.14
N GLN A 122 8.32 -19.67 22.74
CA GLN A 122 8.87 -18.58 23.55
C GLN A 122 7.82 -17.50 23.83
N PHE A 123 7.07 -17.09 22.80
CA PHE A 123 5.96 -16.14 22.94
C PHE A 123 4.87 -16.67 23.87
N SER A 124 4.46 -17.93 23.71
CA SER A 124 3.50 -18.60 24.58
C SER A 124 3.96 -18.61 26.04
N GLY A 125 5.26 -18.84 26.28
CA GLY A 125 5.85 -18.80 27.62
C GLY A 125 5.86 -17.39 28.23
N TYR A 126 6.10 -16.36 27.41
CA TYR A 126 6.13 -14.96 27.85
C TYR A 126 4.74 -14.41 28.18
N VAL A 127 3.76 -14.72 27.32
CA VAL A 127 2.39 -14.18 27.42
C VAL A 127 1.51 -15.00 28.37
N GLY A 128 1.77 -16.30 28.52
CA GLY A 128 0.97 -17.19 29.35
C GLY A 128 0.71 -16.70 30.77
N PRO A 129 1.73 -16.25 31.53
CA PRO A 129 1.55 -15.69 32.87
C PRO A 129 0.68 -14.43 32.91
N ALA A 130 0.75 -13.58 31.88
CA ALA A 130 -0.03 -12.35 31.80
C ALA A 130 -1.51 -12.60 31.47
N LEU A 131 -1.81 -13.67 30.72
CA LEU A 131 -3.18 -14.03 30.29
C LEU A 131 -3.86 -15.07 31.19
N ASN A 132 -3.14 -15.59 32.18
CA ASN A 132 -3.66 -16.51 33.16
C ASN A 132 -3.12 -16.10 34.53
N ALA A 133 -3.73 -15.02 35.07
CA ALA A 133 -3.43 -14.54 36.41
C ALA A 133 -3.45 -15.75 37.36
N THR A 134 -2.29 -15.97 37.95
CA THR A 134 -1.83 -17.17 38.64
C THR A 134 -2.94 -17.94 39.35
N THR A 135 -3.23 -19.16 38.91
CA THR A 135 -3.87 -20.15 39.79
C THR A 135 -3.01 -20.24 41.04
N ALA A 136 -3.56 -19.88 42.20
CA ALA A 136 -2.90 -19.99 43.51
C ALA A 136 -2.23 -21.37 43.62
N GLY A 137 -0.90 -21.42 43.46
CA GLY A 137 -0.16 -22.67 43.27
C GLY A 137 1.06 -22.62 42.33
N GLY A 138 1.35 -21.49 41.66
CA GLY A 138 2.66 -21.24 41.05
C GLY A 138 3.01 -22.04 39.77
N ALA A 139 2.09 -22.85 39.25
CA ALA A 139 2.26 -23.48 37.95
C ALA A 139 1.68 -22.61 36.84
N ALA A 140 2.51 -22.24 35.85
CA ALA A 140 2.06 -21.57 34.64
C ALA A 140 1.02 -22.46 33.94
N SER A 141 -0.24 -22.03 33.93
CA SER A 141 -1.30 -22.76 33.25
C SER A 141 -1.09 -22.67 31.74
N THR A 142 -0.84 -23.81 31.09
CA THR A 142 -0.59 -23.93 29.63
C THR A 142 -1.68 -23.26 28.77
N SER A 143 -2.89 -23.12 29.30
CA SER A 143 -4.03 -22.51 28.62
C SER A 143 -3.85 -21.03 28.27
N GLY A 144 -3.17 -20.23 29.11
CA GLY A 144 -2.98 -18.79 28.84
C GLY A 144 -2.06 -18.55 27.64
N GLY A 145 -0.98 -19.32 27.54
CA GLY A 145 -0.01 -19.23 26.45
C GLY A 145 -0.59 -19.71 25.12
N ILE A 146 -1.39 -20.79 25.14
CA ILE A 146 -2.14 -21.27 23.97
C ILE A 146 -3.11 -20.19 23.48
N TYR A 147 -3.85 -19.56 24.41
CA TYR A 147 -4.80 -18.51 24.07
C TYR A 147 -4.12 -17.26 23.47
N GLY A 148 -3.02 -16.80 24.06
CA GLY A 148 -2.24 -15.69 23.49
C GLY A 148 -1.69 -16.02 22.10
N THR A 149 -1.16 -17.22 21.92
CA THR A 149 -0.66 -17.72 20.62
C THR A 149 -1.79 -17.79 19.58
N PHE A 150 -2.98 -18.21 19.99
CA PHE A 150 -4.16 -18.25 19.12
C PHE A 150 -4.55 -16.85 18.63
N ILE A 151 -4.64 -15.85 19.52
CA ILE A 151 -4.90 -14.46 19.14
C ILE A 151 -3.88 -13.98 18.12
N LEU A 152 -2.58 -14.21 18.40
CA LEU A 152 -1.49 -13.77 17.53
C LEU A 152 -1.65 -14.33 16.11
N ILE A 153 -1.93 -15.62 15.97
CA ILE A 153 -2.06 -16.27 14.67
C ILE A 153 -3.29 -15.76 13.94
N CYS A 154 -4.46 -15.75 14.61
CA CYS A 154 -5.71 -15.36 13.98
C CYS A 154 -5.71 -13.89 13.52
N TYR A 155 -5.29 -12.95 14.38
CA TYR A 155 -5.29 -11.53 14.03
C TYR A 155 -4.19 -11.17 13.04
N SER A 156 -3.03 -11.86 13.06
CA SER A 156 -2.00 -11.68 12.04
C SER A 156 -2.49 -12.10 10.66
N ILE A 157 -3.12 -13.28 10.55
CA ILE A 157 -3.67 -13.78 9.28
C ILE A 157 -4.82 -12.89 8.78
N ASP A 158 -5.73 -12.50 9.67
CA ASP A 158 -6.88 -11.67 9.29
C ASP A 158 -6.44 -10.26 8.86
N GLY A 159 -5.53 -9.63 9.61
CA GLY A 159 -4.90 -8.37 9.23
C GLY A 159 -4.21 -8.47 7.87
N PHE A 160 -3.42 -9.54 7.66
CA PHE A 160 -2.77 -9.81 6.37
C PHE A 160 -3.77 -9.92 5.23
N LEU A 161 -4.85 -10.68 5.38
CA LEU A 161 -5.85 -10.85 4.33
C LEU A 161 -6.59 -9.54 4.03
N ILE A 162 -6.94 -8.77 5.05
CA ILE A 162 -7.58 -7.46 4.87
C ILE A 162 -6.64 -6.50 4.13
N GLY A 163 -5.36 -6.43 4.51
CA GLY A 163 -4.36 -5.59 3.85
C GLY A 163 -4.14 -6.02 2.41
N TYR A 164 -3.90 -7.31 2.19
CA TYR A 164 -3.63 -7.90 0.89
C TYR A 164 -4.78 -7.71 -0.10
N LEU A 165 -5.98 -8.19 0.26
CA LEU A 165 -7.14 -8.08 -0.61
C LEU A 165 -7.59 -6.62 -0.75
N GLY A 166 -7.37 -5.80 0.27
CA GLY A 166 -7.75 -4.39 0.30
C GLY A 166 -6.92 -3.56 -0.67
N THR A 167 -5.59 -3.70 -0.60
CA THR A 167 -4.66 -3.06 -1.52
C THR A 167 -4.88 -3.58 -2.93
N ARG A 168 -4.95 -4.91 -3.12
CA ARG A 168 -5.10 -5.50 -4.46
C ARG A 168 -6.39 -5.08 -5.16
N ARG A 169 -7.52 -5.03 -4.44
CA ARG A 169 -8.80 -4.58 -5.02
C ARG A 169 -8.78 -3.11 -5.40
N ARG A 170 -8.26 -2.24 -4.52
CA ARG A 170 -8.20 -0.79 -4.80
C ARG A 170 -7.28 -0.49 -5.96
N ALA A 171 -6.08 -1.08 -5.95
CA ALA A 171 -5.14 -0.95 -7.04
C ALA A 171 -5.76 -1.41 -8.37
N ALA A 172 -6.40 -2.58 -8.42
CA ALA A 172 -7.07 -3.05 -9.64
C ALA A 172 -8.17 -2.09 -10.15
N VAL A 173 -8.93 -1.46 -9.24
CA VAL A 173 -9.95 -0.47 -9.62
C VAL A 173 -9.32 0.80 -10.16
N ASP A 174 -8.27 1.30 -9.52
CA ASP A 174 -7.63 2.57 -9.90
C ASP A 174 -6.83 2.41 -11.22
N PHE A 175 -6.13 1.30 -11.41
CA PHE A 175 -5.48 0.96 -12.69
C PHE A 175 -6.50 0.73 -13.81
N GLY A 176 -7.61 0.03 -13.51
CA GLY A 176 -8.67 -0.20 -14.49
C GLY A 176 -9.23 1.12 -15.04
N LYS A 177 -9.54 2.07 -14.15
CA LYS A 177 -10.02 3.41 -14.57
C LYS A 177 -9.01 4.14 -15.45
N GLY A 178 -7.72 4.12 -15.09
CA GLY A 178 -6.67 4.76 -15.89
C GLY A 178 -6.57 4.20 -17.31
N ILE A 179 -6.68 2.87 -17.48
CA ILE A 179 -6.62 2.23 -18.81
C ILE A 179 -7.80 2.65 -19.69
N PHE A 180 -9.03 2.68 -19.14
CA PHE A 180 -10.21 3.10 -19.91
C PHE A 180 -10.15 4.57 -20.31
N GLU A 181 -9.67 5.44 -19.43
CA GLU A 181 -9.47 6.87 -19.73
C GLU A 181 -8.41 7.07 -20.84
N GLU A 182 -7.34 6.28 -20.84
CA GLU A 182 -6.32 6.34 -21.89
C GLU A 182 -6.85 5.88 -23.26
N GLU A 183 -7.66 4.82 -23.33
CA GLU A 183 -8.26 4.36 -24.59
C GLU A 183 -9.21 5.41 -25.18
N GLU A 184 -10.04 6.05 -24.34
CA GLU A 184 -10.96 7.11 -24.78
C GLU A 184 -10.20 8.33 -25.34
N ILE A 185 -9.08 8.71 -24.71
CA ILE A 185 -8.22 9.79 -25.20
C ILE A 185 -7.56 9.41 -26.53
N ILE A 186 -7.06 8.18 -26.67
CA ILE A 186 -6.41 7.72 -27.90
C ILE A 186 -7.41 7.65 -29.05
N GLU A 187 -8.63 7.17 -28.82
CA GLU A 187 -9.69 7.15 -29.83
C GLU A 187 -10.06 8.56 -30.28
N SER A 188 -10.24 9.47 -29.31
CA SER A 188 -10.49 10.89 -29.59
C SER A 188 -9.36 11.51 -30.45
N ILE A 189 -8.10 11.23 -30.15
CA ILE A 189 -6.95 11.72 -30.92
C ILE A 189 -6.95 11.13 -32.35
N LYS A 190 -7.22 9.82 -32.51
CA LYS A 190 -7.34 9.18 -33.83
C LYS A 190 -8.43 9.84 -34.68
N THR A 191 -9.57 10.19 -34.08
CA THR A 191 -10.67 10.89 -34.75
C THR A 191 -10.24 12.30 -35.21
N LEU A 192 -9.45 13.02 -34.42
CA LEU A 192 -8.91 14.33 -34.82
C LEU A 192 -7.91 14.25 -35.99
N LEU A 193 -7.07 13.21 -35.97
CA LEU A 193 -6.06 12.96 -36.99
C LEU A 193 -6.64 12.39 -38.29
N ASN A 194 -7.85 11.82 -38.25
CA ASN A 194 -8.50 11.28 -39.44
C ASN A 194 -8.76 12.39 -40.48
N PRO A 195 -8.18 12.33 -41.69
CA PRO A 195 -8.40 13.34 -42.72
C PRO A 195 -9.81 13.30 -43.31
N ALA A 196 -10.55 12.19 -43.15
CA ALA A 196 -11.94 12.05 -43.58
C ALA A 196 -12.97 12.57 -42.56
N ALA A 197 -12.54 12.90 -41.33
CA ALA A 197 -13.44 13.41 -40.29
C ALA A 197 -13.87 14.86 -40.57
N SER A 198 -15.15 15.15 -40.33
CA SER A 198 -15.74 16.46 -40.64
C SER A 198 -15.21 17.55 -39.69
N LYS A 199 -15.26 18.82 -40.11
CA LYS A 199 -14.80 19.95 -39.27
C LYS A 199 -15.60 20.08 -37.97
N GLU A 200 -16.90 19.78 -37.98
CA GLU A 200 -17.76 19.80 -36.78
C GLU A 200 -17.39 18.68 -35.81
N GLU A 201 -17.15 17.47 -36.30
CA GLU A 201 -16.74 16.32 -35.50
C GLU A 201 -15.40 16.59 -34.77
N LYS A 202 -14.45 17.25 -35.45
CA LYS A 202 -13.18 17.64 -34.84
C LYS A 202 -13.33 18.68 -33.73
N GLU A 203 -14.25 19.65 -33.88
CA GLU A 203 -14.49 20.66 -32.84
C GLU A 203 -15.22 20.08 -31.62
N ILE A 204 -16.12 19.10 -31.81
CA ILE A 204 -16.78 18.38 -30.72
C ILE A 204 -15.74 17.60 -29.89
N VAL A 205 -14.91 16.79 -30.55
CA VAL A 205 -13.87 15.99 -29.89
C VAL A 205 -12.85 16.88 -29.17
N LYS A 206 -12.46 18.01 -29.77
CA LYS A 206 -11.54 18.97 -29.16
C LYS A 206 -12.13 19.66 -27.92
N ARG A 207 -13.44 19.88 -27.89
CA ARG A 207 -14.17 20.39 -26.72
C ARG A 207 -14.23 19.35 -25.61
N ASP A 208 -14.45 18.09 -25.95
CA ASP A 208 -14.57 16.99 -24.99
C ASP A 208 -13.21 16.66 -24.34
N ILE A 209 -12.12 16.62 -25.12
CA ILE A 209 -10.74 16.52 -24.58
C ILE A 209 -10.42 17.69 -23.64
N ARG A 210 -10.78 18.93 -24.03
CA ARG A 210 -10.55 20.12 -23.18
C ARG A 210 -11.33 20.03 -21.86
N ARG A 211 -12.51 19.42 -21.87
CA ARG A 211 -13.32 19.18 -20.67
C ARG A 211 -12.68 18.09 -19.81
N PHE A 212 -12.24 16.98 -20.40
CA PHE A 212 -11.52 15.90 -19.69
C PHE A 212 -10.21 16.39 -19.05
N LEU A 213 -9.38 17.14 -19.78
CA LEU A 213 -8.14 17.74 -19.25
C LEU A 213 -8.39 18.78 -18.15
N ARG A 214 -9.60 19.34 -18.04
CA ARG A 214 -10.01 20.23 -16.94
C ARG A 214 -10.53 19.48 -15.71
N ILE A 215 -10.76 18.16 -15.78
CA ILE A 215 -11.36 17.35 -14.69
C ILE A 215 -10.32 16.52 -13.90
N SER A 216 -9.02 16.78 -14.04
CA SER A 216 -8.04 16.35 -13.04
C SER A 216 -7.70 17.49 -12.07
N PRO A 217 -8.53 17.81 -11.06
CA PRO A 217 -8.02 18.51 -9.90
C PRO A 217 -7.19 17.49 -9.10
N VAL A 218 -5.88 17.46 -9.34
CA VAL A 218 -4.96 17.15 -8.25
C VAL A 218 -5.28 18.19 -7.17
N SER A 219 -5.82 17.73 -6.04
CA SER A 219 -6.19 18.58 -4.90
C SER A 219 -5.03 19.53 -4.57
N PRO A 220 -5.14 20.85 -4.79
CA PRO A 220 -4.10 21.80 -4.43
C PRO A 220 -4.25 22.10 -2.94
N LYS A 221 -3.73 21.19 -2.11
CA LYS A 221 -3.49 21.46 -0.69
C LYS A 221 -2.16 20.88 -0.26
N GLN A 222 -1.06 21.38 -0.83
CA GLN A 222 0.24 21.40 -0.14
C GLN A 222 1.34 22.26 -0.78
N GLN A 223 1.01 23.20 -1.68
CA GLN A 223 2.02 24.07 -2.29
C GLN A 223 1.58 25.54 -2.25
N GLU A 224 1.08 25.97 -1.10
CA GLU A 224 0.82 27.37 -0.77
C GLU A 224 1.20 27.60 0.69
N ASN A 225 2.48 27.41 1.01
CA ASN A 225 3.04 27.93 2.27
C ASN A 225 4.57 28.11 2.28
N ASN A 226 5.23 28.27 1.13
CA ASN A 226 6.70 28.43 1.09
C ASN A 226 7.17 29.36 -0.04
N SER A 227 6.45 30.46 -0.31
CA SER A 227 6.94 31.47 -1.25
C SER A 227 6.46 32.89 -0.95
N ASP A 228 6.32 33.24 0.33
CA ASP A 228 6.10 34.63 0.76
C ASP A 228 7.26 35.08 1.67
N SER A 229 8.45 35.20 1.09
CA SER A 229 9.51 36.06 1.64
C SER A 229 10.50 36.45 0.55
N GLU A 230 10.05 37.14 -0.49
CA GLU A 230 10.97 37.89 -1.34
C GLU A 230 10.32 39.23 -1.73
N SER A 231 10.60 40.25 -0.92
CA SER A 231 10.30 41.64 -1.25
C SER A 231 11.50 42.23 -2.00
N PRO A 232 11.28 42.95 -3.11
CA PRO A 232 12.34 43.57 -3.90
C PRO A 232 12.70 44.94 -3.32
N ASP A 233 13.98 45.30 -3.37
CA ASP A 233 14.43 46.59 -3.92
C ASP A 233 15.95 46.76 -3.72
N SER A 234 16.68 46.86 -4.82
CA SER A 234 18.00 47.48 -4.86
C SER A 234 17.84 48.97 -5.15
N PRO A 235 18.77 49.81 -4.67
CA PRO A 235 19.59 50.48 -5.67
C PRO A 235 21.09 50.55 -5.31
N SER A 236 21.86 50.43 -6.40
CA SER A 236 23.27 50.78 -6.59
C SER A 236 23.74 52.04 -5.85
N THR A 237 24.90 51.97 -5.18
CA THR A 237 26.03 52.89 -5.46
C THR A 237 27.39 52.40 -4.93
N LYS A 238 28.34 52.51 -5.85
CA LYS A 238 29.81 52.52 -5.76
C LYS A 238 30.42 53.23 -4.52
N GLN A 239 31.55 52.65 -4.07
CA GLN A 239 32.87 53.29 -3.92
C GLN A 239 33.29 53.88 -2.54
N LYS A 240 34.48 53.40 -2.13
CA LYS A 240 35.62 54.07 -1.46
C LYS A 240 35.84 53.96 0.06
N ASP A 241 37.12 53.63 0.31
CA ASP A 241 38.05 54.10 1.34
C ASP A 241 37.98 53.54 2.78
N GLU A 242 39.19 53.08 3.19
CA GLU A 242 39.85 53.21 4.51
C GLU A 242 39.07 52.70 5.74
N THR A 243 39.60 51.85 6.63
CA THR A 243 40.96 51.70 7.18
C THR A 243 41.05 50.35 7.89
#